data_AF-A0A014Q5W9-F1
#
_entry.id   AF-A0A014Q5W9-F1
#
_cell.length_a   1.000
_cell.length_b   1.000
_cell.length_c   1.000
_cell.angle_alpha   90.00
_cell.angle_beta   90.00
_cell.angle_gamma   90.00
#
_symmetry.space_group_name_H-M   'P 1'
#
loop_
_entity.id
_entity.type
_entity.pdbx_description
1 polymer ?
#
loop_
_entity_poly.entity_id
_entity_poly.type
_entity_poly.pdbx_seq_one_letter_code
_entity_poly.pdbx_strand_id
1 'polypeptide(L)'
;MQQAYRWKSNDLCNNAIVRLFNDEGEVRAAAQSAVDRALHTGAWQQVAEQRFDMPVHYADFQTFEQRMMRPTFADHALTPALIQHVAEAFAPHCGPDGAHFTRPMHVRLLRRCQESQPA
;
A
#
# COMPACT_ATOMS: atom_id res chain seq x y z
N MET A 1 -20.26 14.30 -1.28
CA MET A 1 -19.74 13.26 -2.17
C MET A 1 -18.78 12.34 -1.40
N GLN A 2 -19.32 11.42 -0.60
CA GLN A 2 -18.55 10.48 0.22
C GLN A 2 -19.05 9.06 -0.08
N GLN A 3 -18.71 8.49 -1.24
CA GLN A 3 -19.10 7.11 -1.57
C GLN A 3 -18.02 6.46 -2.44
N ALA A 4 -16.91 6.00 -1.83
CA ALA A 4 -15.92 5.17 -2.53
C ALA A 4 -14.94 4.35 -1.64
N TYR A 5 -15.07 4.34 -0.30
CA TYR A 5 -14.06 3.71 0.59
C TYR A 5 -14.40 2.29 1.06
N ARG A 6 -15.42 1.65 0.49
CA ARG A 6 -15.89 0.31 0.87
C ARG A 6 -15.70 -0.70 -0.26
N TRP A 7 -14.48 -0.83 -0.76
CA TRP A 7 -14.11 -1.96 -1.63
C TRP A 7 -13.71 -3.13 -0.72
N LYS A 8 -14.64 -4.08 -0.61
CA LYS A 8 -14.58 -5.41 0.05
C LYS A 8 -13.18 -6.04 -0.16
N SER A 9 -12.47 -6.58 0.83
CA SER A 9 -12.86 -7.50 1.90
C SER A 9 -12.01 -7.27 3.16
N ASN A 10 -12.64 -7.24 4.34
CA ASN A 10 -11.95 -7.02 5.61
C ASN A 10 -11.12 -8.23 6.09
N ASP A 11 -11.24 -9.39 5.45
CA ASP A 11 -10.80 -10.65 6.05
C ASP A 11 -9.39 -11.12 5.61
N LEU A 12 -8.76 -10.48 4.61
CA LEU A 12 -7.46 -10.90 4.03
C LEU A 12 -6.50 -9.73 3.70
N CYS A 13 -6.70 -8.55 4.28
CA CYS A 13 -5.96 -7.36 3.89
C CYS A 13 -4.62 -7.25 4.62
N ASN A 14 -3.52 -7.34 3.87
CA ASN A 14 -2.15 -7.17 4.39
C ASN A 14 -1.95 -5.83 5.12
N ASN A 15 -2.65 -4.78 4.68
CA ASN A 15 -2.50 -3.44 5.25
C ASN A 15 -2.90 -3.37 6.74
N ALA A 16 -3.80 -4.23 7.23
CA ALA A 16 -4.20 -4.21 8.63
C ALA A 16 -3.02 -4.60 9.55
N ILE A 17 -2.24 -5.61 9.16
CA ILE A 17 -1.06 -6.06 9.89
C ILE A 17 0.10 -5.07 9.70
N VAL A 18 0.31 -4.58 8.46
CA VAL A 18 1.41 -3.64 8.17
C VAL A 18 1.27 -2.33 8.94
N ARG A 19 0.04 -1.84 9.14
CA ARG A 19 -0.22 -0.63 9.93
C ARG A 19 0.28 -0.71 11.38
N LEU A 20 0.47 -1.90 11.94
CA LEU A 20 0.97 -2.06 13.31
C LEU A 20 2.40 -1.53 13.48
N PHE A 21 3.22 -1.57 12.43
CA PHE A 21 4.62 -1.13 12.47
C PHE A 21 4.97 -0.07 11.41
N ASN A 22 4.10 0.16 10.43
CA ASN A 22 4.27 1.15 9.38
C ASN A 22 2.91 1.67 8.88
N ASP A 23 2.37 2.68 9.57
CA ASP A 23 1.15 3.36 9.12
C ASP A 23 1.47 4.45 8.10
N GLU A 24 1.39 4.07 6.83
CA GLU A 24 1.57 5.00 5.71
C GLU A 24 0.29 5.77 5.33
N GLY A 25 -0.77 5.72 6.15
CA GLY A 25 -2.06 6.34 5.81
C GLY A 25 -1.93 7.82 5.44
N GLU A 26 -1.26 8.60 6.29
CA GLU A 26 -1.02 10.03 6.06
C GLU A 26 -0.11 10.27 4.86
N VAL A 27 0.95 9.47 4.72
CA VAL A 27 1.91 9.57 3.60
C VAL A 27 1.21 9.28 2.26
N ARG A 28 0.35 8.25 2.20
CA ARG A 28 -0.42 7.90 1.01
C ARG A 28 -1.43 8.98 0.66
N ALA A 29 -2.11 9.56 1.65
CA ALA A 29 -3.01 10.69 1.42
C ALA A 29 -2.26 11.92 0.88
N ALA A 30 -1.12 12.26 1.50
CA ALA A 30 -0.28 13.37 1.07
C ALA A 30 0.26 13.16 -0.36
N ALA A 31 0.65 11.93 -0.71
CA ALA A 31 1.08 11.57 -2.06
C ALA A 31 -0.05 11.77 -3.09
N GLN A 32 -1.27 11.32 -2.80
CA GLN A 32 -2.41 11.56 -3.69
C GLN A 32 -2.72 13.05 -3.85
N SER A 33 -2.70 13.81 -2.75
CA SER A 33 -2.87 15.26 -2.82
C SER A 33 -1.77 15.95 -3.63
N ALA A 34 -0.54 15.46 -3.60
CA ALA A 34 0.55 15.99 -4.43
C ALA A 34 0.30 15.73 -5.92
N VAL A 35 -0.16 14.54 -6.28
CA VAL A 35 -0.57 14.21 -7.65
C VAL A 35 -1.72 15.11 -8.09
N ASP A 36 -2.72 15.32 -7.23
CA ASP A 36 -3.84 16.21 -7.53
C ASP A 36 -3.36 17.64 -7.79
N ARG A 37 -2.49 18.19 -6.94
CA ARG A 37 -1.89 19.52 -7.18
C ARG A 37 -1.14 19.59 -8.50
N ALA A 38 -0.39 18.54 -8.86
CA ALA A 38 0.35 18.52 -10.12
C ALA A 38 -0.58 18.59 -11.34
N LEU A 39 -1.73 17.89 -11.29
CA LEU A 39 -2.74 17.94 -12.36
C LEU A 39 -3.40 19.32 -12.48
N HIS A 40 -3.63 20.01 -11.36
CA HIS A 40 -4.21 21.37 -11.37
C HIS A 40 -3.31 22.40 -12.05
N THR A 41 -2.01 22.14 -12.20
CA THR A 41 -1.09 23.05 -12.93
C THR A 41 -1.31 23.02 -14.44
N GLY A 42 -2.00 22.02 -14.98
CA GLY A 42 -2.17 21.82 -16.44
C GLY A 42 -0.93 21.27 -17.16
N ALA A 43 0.23 21.20 -16.49
CA ALA A 43 1.46 20.62 -17.06
C ALA A 43 1.38 19.09 -17.24
N TRP A 44 0.40 18.45 -16.59
CA TRP A 44 0.18 17.01 -16.62
C TRP A 44 -1.27 16.68 -16.93
N GLN A 45 -1.46 15.62 -17.70
CA GLN A 45 -2.75 15.01 -17.98
C GLN A 45 -2.78 13.61 -17.39
N GLN A 46 -3.80 13.29 -16.60
CA GLN A 46 -4.07 11.91 -16.21
C GLN A 46 -4.63 11.15 -17.42
N VAL A 47 -3.91 10.11 -17.87
CA VAL A 47 -4.28 9.33 -19.05
C VAL A 47 -4.95 8.00 -18.70
N ALA A 48 -4.70 7.47 -17.50
CA ALA A 48 -5.35 6.28 -16.99
C ALA A 48 -5.40 6.28 -15.46
N GLU A 49 -6.39 5.56 -14.92
CA GLU A 49 -6.50 5.25 -13.50
C GLU A 49 -7.01 3.83 -13.35
N GLN A 50 -6.28 3.03 -12.58
CA GLN A 50 -6.62 1.63 -12.35
C GLN A 50 -6.62 1.34 -10.85
N ARG A 51 -7.59 0.53 -10.44
CA ARG A 51 -7.62 -0.12 -9.13
C ARG A 51 -7.68 -1.62 -9.34
N PHE A 52 -6.88 -2.36 -8.58
CA PHE A 52 -6.83 -3.82 -8.63
C PHE A 52 -6.22 -4.36 -7.35
N ASP A 53 -6.50 -5.62 -7.05
CA ASP A 53 -5.90 -6.30 -5.91
C ASP A 53 -4.70 -7.12 -6.38
N MET A 54 -3.56 -6.91 -5.72
CA MET A 54 -2.39 -7.76 -5.90
C MET A 54 -2.39 -8.87 -4.84
N PRO A 55 -2.41 -10.16 -5.23
CA PRO A 55 -2.24 -11.24 -4.29
C PRO A 55 -0.81 -11.23 -3.75
N VAL A 56 -0.67 -11.54 -2.47
CA VAL A 56 0.63 -11.72 -1.79
C VAL A 56 0.57 -12.99 -0.98
N HIS A 57 1.64 -13.78 -1.08
CA HIS A 57 1.80 -15.01 -0.33
C HIS A 57 3.07 -14.93 0.52
N TYR A 58 2.97 -15.46 1.74
CA TYR A 58 4.10 -15.72 2.62
C TYR A 58 4.02 -17.17 3.08
N ALA A 59 5.13 -17.91 2.99
CA ALA A 59 5.18 -19.30 3.44
C ALA A 59 4.93 -19.41 4.95
N ASP A 60 5.44 -18.45 5.73
CA ASP A 60 5.37 -18.41 7.18
C ASP A 60 5.59 -16.98 7.70
N PHE A 61 5.51 -16.82 9.02
CA PHE A 61 5.78 -15.54 9.68
C PHE A 61 7.23 -15.08 9.54
N GLN A 62 8.21 -15.99 9.54
CA GLN A 62 9.63 -15.63 9.40
C GLN A 62 9.89 -14.95 8.05
N THR A 63 9.30 -15.47 6.99
CA THR A 63 9.34 -14.89 5.64
C THR A 63 8.67 -13.52 5.61
N PHE A 64 7.53 -13.37 6.30
CA PHE A 64 6.85 -12.08 6.43
C PHE A 64 7.71 -11.06 7.17
N GLU A 65 8.24 -11.40 8.35
CA GLU A 65 9.06 -10.52 9.18
C GLU A 65 10.29 -10.03 8.41
N GLN A 66 11.02 -10.95 7.77
CA GLN A 66 12.24 -10.62 7.03
C GLN A 66 11.96 -9.66 5.86
N ARG A 67 10.86 -9.87 5.12
CA ARG A 67 10.55 -9.08 3.92
C ARG A 67 9.87 -7.75 4.23
N MET A 68 9.00 -7.72 5.24
CA MET A 68 8.12 -6.58 5.51
C MET A 68 8.57 -5.75 6.70
N MET A 69 9.10 -6.38 7.76
CA MET A 69 9.46 -5.69 9.00
C MET A 69 10.95 -5.35 9.06
N ARG A 70 11.79 -6.02 8.27
CA ARG A 70 13.26 -5.81 8.24
C ARG A 70 13.78 -5.41 6.85
N PRO A 71 13.16 -4.45 6.14
CA PRO A 71 13.70 -3.99 4.87
C PRO A 71 15.03 -3.23 5.09
N THR A 72 15.94 -3.32 4.13
CA THR A 72 17.26 -2.64 4.21
C THR A 72 17.18 -1.12 4.10
N PHE A 73 16.02 -0.56 3.78
CA PHE A 73 15.82 0.86 3.48
C PHE A 73 14.94 1.61 4.49
N ALA A 74 14.36 0.92 5.48
CA ALA A 74 13.55 1.55 6.51
C ALA A 74 13.85 0.92 7.88
N ASP A 75 14.01 1.78 8.90
CA ASP A 75 14.09 1.33 10.28
C ASP A 75 12.70 1.45 10.93
N HIS A 76 12.09 0.30 11.20
CA HIS A 76 10.78 0.22 11.84
C HIS A 76 10.87 0.21 13.38
N ALA A 77 12.05 0.46 13.96
CA ALA A 77 12.30 0.48 15.40
C ALA A 77 11.69 -0.75 16.11
N LEU A 78 11.91 -1.94 15.52
CA LEU A 78 11.25 -3.16 15.96
C LEU A 78 11.63 -3.51 17.41
N THR A 79 10.63 -3.56 18.28
CA THR A 79 10.78 -4.10 19.65
C THR A 79 10.30 -5.55 19.70
N PRO A 80 10.77 -6.37 20.65
CA PRO A 80 10.26 -7.73 20.83
C PRO A 80 8.73 -7.77 21.04
N ALA A 81 8.19 -6.78 21.76
CA ALA A 81 6.75 -6.66 21.97
C ALA A 81 5.98 -6.37 20.67
N LEU A 82 6.52 -5.50 19.81
CA LEU A 82 5.93 -5.22 18.50
C LEU A 82 5.97 -6.45 17.59
N ILE A 83 7.10 -7.17 17.56
CA ILE A 83 7.23 -8.41 16.77
C ILE A 83 6.20 -9.44 17.21
N GLN A 84 6.04 -9.64 18.53
CA GLN A 84 5.05 -10.57 19.09
C GLN A 84 3.62 -10.16 18.71
N HIS A 85 3.29 -8.87 18.84
CA HIS A 85 1.97 -8.36 18.47
C HIS A 85 1.64 -8.59 16.99
N VAL A 86 2.63 -8.38 16.11
CA VAL A 86 2.47 -8.63 14.67
C VAL A 86 2.36 -10.13 14.37
N ALA A 87 3.09 -10.98 15.09
CA ALA A 87 2.98 -12.44 14.95
C ALA A 87 1.59 -12.96 15.34
N GLU A 88 1.02 -12.46 16.44
CA GLU A 88 -0.33 -12.78 16.89
C GLU A 88 -1.39 -12.31 15.88
N ALA A 89 -1.20 -11.13 15.27
CA ALA A 89 -2.07 -10.64 14.21
C ALA A 89 -1.93 -11.44 12.90
N PHE A 90 -0.75 -12.01 12.62
CA PHE A 90 -0.49 -12.81 11.43
C PHE A 90 -1.02 -14.25 11.55
N ALA A 91 -0.95 -14.84 12.74
CA ALA A 91 -1.24 -16.27 12.96
C ALA A 91 -2.62 -16.74 12.44
N PRO A 92 -3.73 -15.99 12.61
CA PRO A 92 -5.04 -16.40 12.08
C PRO A 92 -5.11 -16.51 10.56
N HIS A 93 -4.17 -15.87 9.85
CA HIS A 93 -4.13 -15.87 8.38
C HIS A 93 -3.22 -16.97 7.81
N CYS A 94 -2.47 -17.70 8.66
CA CYS A 94 -1.55 -18.74 8.22
C CYS A 94 -2.25 -20.11 8.21
N GLY A 95 -2.43 -20.68 7.01
CA GLY A 95 -2.95 -22.04 6.81
C GLY A 95 -1.84 -23.04 6.45
N PRO A 96 -2.19 -24.27 6.05
CA PRO A 96 -1.25 -25.31 5.63
C PRO A 96 -0.31 -24.88 4.49
N ASP A 97 -0.79 -24.00 3.60
CA ASP A 97 -0.02 -23.47 2.47
C ASP A 97 0.60 -22.10 2.76
N GLY A 98 0.61 -21.65 4.02
CA GLY A 98 1.07 -20.33 4.44
C GLY A 98 -0.04 -19.29 4.49
N ALA A 99 0.34 -18.01 4.47
CA ALA A 99 -0.59 -16.89 4.57
C ALA A 99 -0.80 -16.21 3.23
N HIS A 100 -2.08 -16.02 2.89
CA HIS A 100 -2.52 -15.35 1.66
C HIS A 100 -3.17 -14.02 2.01
N PHE A 101 -2.68 -12.95 1.38
CA PHE A 101 -3.23 -11.62 1.54
C PHE A 101 -3.51 -10.98 0.18
N THR A 102 -4.31 -9.94 0.21
CA THR A 102 -4.44 -9.00 -0.91
C THR A 102 -3.91 -7.62 -0.53
N ARG A 103 -3.28 -6.96 -1.50
CA ARG A 103 -2.87 -5.56 -1.44
C ARG A 103 -3.68 -4.76 -2.45
N PRO A 104 -4.62 -3.92 -2.00
CA PRO A 104 -5.31 -3.00 -2.87
C PRO A 104 -4.32 -2.02 -3.48
N MET A 105 -4.24 -1.99 -4.81
CA MET A 105 -3.40 -1.09 -5.58
C MET A 105 -4.25 0.02 -6.19
N HIS A 106 -3.73 1.24 -6.15
CA HIS A 106 -4.27 2.39 -6.86
C HIS A 106 -3.16 3.00 -7.71
N VAL A 107 -3.33 2.95 -9.02
CA VAL A 107 -2.36 3.43 -10.00
C VAL A 107 -2.98 4.55 -10.82
N ARG A 108 -2.26 5.66 -10.93
CA ARG A 108 -2.59 6.81 -11.79
C ARG A 108 -1.46 7.02 -12.76
N LEU A 109 -1.75 6.97 -14.06
CA LEU A 109 -0.76 7.24 -15.11
C LEU A 109 -0.91 8.67 -15.59
N LEU A 110 0.17 9.43 -15.51
CA LEU A 110 0.23 10.83 -15.92
C LEU A 110 1.14 10.98 -17.13
N ARG A 111 0.73 11.80 -18.08
CA ARG A 111 1.51 12.21 -19.25
C ARG A 111 1.77 13.71 -19.16
N ARG A 112 3.00 14.13 -19.44
CA ARG A 112 3.33 15.55 -19.53
C ARG A 112 2.64 16.17 -20.74
N CYS A 113 1.93 17.27 -20.55
CA CYS A 113 1.39 18.06 -21.66
C CYS A 113 2.57 18.68 -22.40
N GLN A 114 2.66 18.50 -23.72
CA GLN A 114 3.66 19.21 -24.51
C GLN A 114 3.28 20.69 -24.54
N GLU A 115 4.27 21.55 -24.36
CA GLU A 115 4.11 22.98 -24.52
C GLU A 115 4.01 23.26 -26.01
N SER A 116 2.88 23.81 -26.46
CA SER A 116 2.71 24.25 -27.84
C SER A 116 3.75 25.32 -28.12
N GLN A 117 4.76 25.02 -28.93
CA GLN A 117 5.71 26.02 -29.39
C GLN A 117 4.94 27.08 -30.20
N PRO A 118 4.95 28.38 -29.83
CA PRO A 118 4.27 29.39 -30.62
C PRO A 118 4.96 29.49 -32.00
N ALA A 119 4.13 29.59 -33.05
CA ALA A 119 4.55 29.76 -34.45
C ALA A 119 5.19 31.13 -34.71
#